data_AF-A0A1Q8LJ89-F1
#
_entry.id   AF-A0A1Q8LJ89-F1
#
_cell.length_a   1.000
_cell.length_b   1.000
_cell.length_c   1.000
_cell.angle_alpha   90.00
_cell.angle_beta   90.00
_cell.angle_gamma   90.00
#
_symmetry.space_group_name_H-M   'P 1'
#
loop_
_entity.id
_entity.type
_entity.pdbx_description
1 polymer ?
#
loop_
_entity_poly.entity_id
_entity_poly.type
_entity_poly.pdbx_seq_one_letter_code
_entity_poly.pdbx_strand_id
1 'polypeptide(L)'
;MLLHDQWLPGEVGARIHSETGYDPADKDAHERTDLYSFMREAGYQPAQTTERVSTRMPDPDERDVMSIPPGVPVLITLRTTRDATRSSWKPAPS
;
A
#
# COMPACT_ATOMS: atom_id res chain seq x y z
N MET A 1 12.86 -8.66 4.77
CA MET A 1 11.53 -8.14 5.16
C MET A 1 11.28 -6.84 4.43
N LEU A 2 10.06 -6.60 3.93
CA LEU A 2 9.67 -5.33 3.33
C LEU A 2 9.13 -4.40 4.42
N LEU A 3 9.62 -3.16 4.47
CA LEU A 3 9.12 -2.14 5.42
C LEU A 3 7.75 -1.57 5.00
N HIS A 4 7.31 -1.91 3.79
CA HIS A 4 6.06 -1.49 3.21
C HIS A 4 5.53 -2.60 2.33
N ASP A 5 4.41 -3.19 2.74
CA ASP A 5 3.65 -4.12 1.93
C ASP A 5 2.44 -3.42 1.32
N GLN A 6 2.17 -3.72 0.06
CA GLN A 6 1.03 -3.19 -0.67
C GLN A 6 0.25 -4.34 -1.30
N TRP A 7 -1.07 -4.29 -1.15
CA TRP A 7 -1.98 -5.29 -1.66
C TRP A 7 -3.00 -4.62 -2.57
N LEU A 8 -3.27 -5.26 -3.70
CA LEU A 8 -4.20 -4.79 -4.71
C LEU A 8 -5.11 -5.96 -5.09
N PRO A 9 -6.42 -5.73 -5.34
CA PRO A 9 -7.24 -6.73 -5.99
C PRO A 9 -6.63 -7.12 -7.34
N GLY A 10 -6.66 -8.41 -7.68
CA GLY A 10 -6.01 -8.93 -8.89
C GLY A 10 -6.53 -8.26 -10.16
N GLU A 11 -7.82 -7.95 -10.22
CA GLU A 11 -8.42 -7.24 -11.35
C GLU A 11 -7.92 -5.80 -11.51
N VAL A 12 -7.55 -5.14 -10.41
CA VAL A 12 -6.98 -3.79 -10.43
C VAL A 12 -5.55 -3.84 -10.96
N GLY A 13 -4.75 -4.79 -10.48
CA GLY A 13 -3.38 -4.99 -10.95
C GLY A 13 -3.32 -5.34 -12.43
N ALA A 14 -4.18 -6.27 -12.88
CA ALA A 14 -4.26 -6.66 -14.30
C ALA A 14 -4.63 -5.49 -15.21
N ARG A 15 -5.56 -4.63 -14.77
CA ARG A 15 -5.97 -3.46 -15.55
C ARG A 15 -4.88 -2.39 -15.60
N ILE A 16 -4.18 -2.16 -14.49
CA ILE A 16 -3.02 -1.25 -14.51
C ILE A 16 -1.99 -1.74 -15.53
N HIS A 17 -1.63 -3.03 -15.49
CA HIS A 17 -0.69 -3.59 -16.44
C HIS A 17 -1.14 -3.46 -17.89
N SER A 18 -2.42 -3.72 -18.20
CA SER A 18 -2.91 -3.62 -19.57
C SER A 18 -2.93 -2.19 -20.11
N GLU A 19 -3.22 -1.19 -19.27
CA GLU A 19 -3.38 0.20 -19.68
C GLU A 19 -2.07 0.99 -19.66
N THR A 20 -1.13 0.64 -18.78
CA THR A 20 0.09 1.43 -18.56
C THR A 20 1.39 0.66 -18.83
N GLY A 21 1.31 -0.66 -19.02
CA GLY A 21 2.47 -1.55 -19.15
C GLY A 21 3.21 -1.82 -17.83
N TYR A 22 2.85 -1.12 -16.74
CA TYR A 22 3.44 -1.32 -15.42
C TYR A 22 2.80 -2.53 -14.72
N ASP A 23 3.59 -3.52 -14.34
CA ASP A 23 3.12 -4.63 -13.51
C ASP A 23 3.31 -4.31 -12.01
N PRO A 24 2.24 -4.01 -11.25
CA PRO A 24 2.36 -3.74 -9.81
C PRO A 24 2.70 -4.97 -8.98
N ALA A 25 2.67 -6.19 -9.56
CA ALA A 25 3.11 -7.41 -8.89
C ALA A 25 4.60 -7.73 -9.14
N ASP A 26 5.28 -6.99 -10.03
CA ASP A 26 6.70 -7.17 -10.29
C ASP A 26 7.52 -6.69 -9.08
N LYS A 27 8.16 -7.66 -8.41
CA LYS A 27 8.98 -7.42 -7.22
C LYS A 27 10.37 -6.88 -7.55
N ASP A 28 10.79 -7.00 -8.81
CA ASP A 28 12.08 -6.55 -9.32
C ASP A 28 11.96 -5.17 -9.98
N ALA A 29 10.77 -4.55 -9.99
CA ALA A 29 10.59 -3.18 -10.43
C ALA A 29 11.38 -2.22 -9.52
N HIS A 30 12.48 -1.66 -10.04
CA HIS A 30 13.40 -0.81 -9.28
C HIS A 30 12.88 0.62 -9.07
N GLU A 31 11.87 1.05 -9.82
CA GLU A 31 11.32 2.40 -9.71
C GLU A 31 10.20 2.45 -8.67
N ARG A 32 10.30 3.37 -7.70
CA ARG A 32 9.18 3.73 -6.83
C ARG A 32 8.14 4.48 -7.65
N THR A 33 7.27 3.71 -8.27
CA THR A 33 6.17 4.16 -9.08
C THR A 33 5.03 4.68 -8.19
N ASP A 34 4.46 5.84 -8.56
CA ASP A 34 3.26 6.36 -7.91
C ASP A 34 2.05 5.53 -8.33
N LEU A 35 1.75 4.49 -7.54
CA LEU A 35 0.61 3.60 -7.81
C LEU A 35 -0.68 4.38 -8.04
N TYR A 36 -0.92 5.49 -7.35
CA TYR A 36 -2.16 6.25 -7.58
C TYR A 36 -2.22 6.90 -8.95
N SER A 37 -1.08 7.27 -9.52
CA SER A 37 -1.04 7.75 -10.90
C SER A 37 -1.35 6.62 -11.88
N PHE A 38 -0.78 5.43 -11.70
CA PHE A 38 -1.15 4.27 -12.52
C PHE A 38 -2.60 3.83 -12.36
N MET A 39 -3.16 3.91 -11.15
CA MET A 39 -4.58 3.68 -10.93
C MET A 39 -5.43 4.68 -11.71
N ARG A 40 -5.05 5.97 -11.73
CA ARG A 40 -5.74 7.02 -12.50
C ARG A 40 -5.65 6.80 -14.00
N GLU A 41 -4.47 6.46 -14.51
CA GLU A 41 -4.27 6.13 -15.93
C GLU A 41 -5.09 4.91 -16.34
N ALA A 42 -5.21 3.91 -15.46
CA ALA A 42 -6.06 2.73 -15.65
C ALA A 42 -7.57 3.01 -15.49
N GLY A 43 -7.96 4.27 -15.25
CA GLY A 43 -9.35 4.71 -15.14
C GLY A 43 -9.99 4.53 -13.75
N TYR A 44 -9.23 4.19 -12.71
CA TYR A 44 -9.69 4.23 -11.32
C TYR A 44 -9.54 5.64 -10.73
N GLN A 45 -10.34 5.94 -9.71
CA GLN A 45 -10.33 7.19 -8.98
C GLN A 45 -10.14 6.93 -7.48
N PRO A 46 -8.87 6.74 -7.01
CA PRO A 46 -8.59 6.63 -5.58
C PRO A 46 -9.09 7.89 -4.86
N ALA A 47 -10.21 7.79 -4.15
CA ALA A 47 -10.99 8.95 -3.72
C ALA A 47 -11.19 9.04 -2.21
N GLN A 48 -11.21 7.91 -1.50
CA GLN A 48 -11.31 7.88 -0.05
C GLN A 48 -10.20 7.03 0.54
N THR A 49 -9.53 7.57 1.54
CA THR A 49 -8.51 6.84 2.29
C THR A 49 -8.91 6.79 3.77
N THR A 50 -8.76 5.62 4.38
CA THR A 50 -8.82 5.44 5.83
C THR A 50 -7.47 4.95 6.30
N GLU A 51 -6.94 5.59 7.34
CA GLU A 51 -5.65 5.23 7.93
C GLU A 51 -5.82 4.95 9.41
N ARG A 52 -5.17 3.87 9.86
CA ARG A 52 -4.91 3.62 11.27
C ARG A 52 -3.44 3.85 11.52
N VAL A 53 -3.13 4.81 12.38
CA VAL A 53 -1.77 5.15 12.78
C VAL A 53 -1.57 4.71 14.22
N SER A 54 -0.48 4.00 14.48
CA SER A 54 -0.12 3.51 15.82
C SER A 54 1.38 3.47 16.00
N THR A 55 1.83 3.18 17.21
CA THR A 55 3.25 3.02 17.53
C THR A 55 3.49 1.73 18.31
N ARG A 56 4.64 1.10 18.07
CA ARG A 56 5.15 -0.02 18.88
C ARG A 56 6.67 -0.05 18.82
N MET A 57 7.29 -0.89 19.66
CA MET A 57 8.70 -1.21 19.49
C MET A 57 8.91 -2.00 18.19
N PRO A 58 10.02 -1.78 17.46
CA PRO A 58 10.33 -2.55 16.27
C PRO A 58 10.68 -4.00 16.60
N ASP A 59 10.27 -4.90 15.71
CA ASP A 59 10.67 -6.30 15.67
C ASP A 59 12.17 -6.40 15.28
N PRO A 60 12.89 -7.49 15.59
CA PRO A 60 14.33 -7.61 15.31
C PRO A 60 14.69 -7.29 13.85
N ASP A 61 13.97 -7.89 12.92
CA ASP A 61 14.20 -7.69 11.48
C ASP A 61 13.97 -6.21 11.06
N GLU A 62 13.05 -5.50 11.71
CA GLU A 62 12.77 -4.08 11.38
C GLU A 62 13.92 -3.21 11.87
N ARG A 63 14.48 -3.53 13.05
CA ARG A 63 15.64 -2.83 13.60
C ARG A 63 16.84 -2.95 12.68
N ASP A 64 17.10 -4.15 12.18
CA ASP A 64 18.23 -4.43 11.32
C ASP A 64 18.08 -3.71 9.98
N VAL A 65 16.91 -3.85 9.33
CA VAL A 65 16.66 -3.23 8.01
C VAL A 65 16.64 -1.71 8.09
N MET A 66 16.09 -1.12 9.16
CA MET A 66 15.99 0.34 9.31
C MET A 66 17.17 0.96 10.07
N SER A 67 18.10 0.15 10.58
CA SER A 67 19.20 0.61 11.47
C SER A 67 18.69 1.41 12.67
N ILE A 68 17.61 0.94 13.32
CA ILE A 68 16.95 1.65 14.43
C ILE A 68 17.73 1.41 15.73
N PRO A 69 18.10 2.46 16.49
CA PRO A 69 18.72 2.31 17.79
C PRO A 69 17.82 1.60 18.82
N PRO A 70 18.39 0.95 19.84
CA PRO A 70 17.62 0.35 20.93
C PRO A 70 16.69 1.39 21.60
N GLY A 71 15.45 0.98 21.90
CA GLY A 71 14.50 1.82 22.63
C GLY A 71 13.75 2.84 21.78
N VAL A 72 13.99 2.90 20.47
CA VAL A 72 13.26 3.81 19.56
C VAL A 72 12.02 3.08 18.99
N PRO A 73 10.79 3.59 19.23
CA PRO A 73 9.58 3.01 18.65
C PRO A 73 9.44 3.34 17.17
N VAL A 74 8.70 2.51 16.46
CA VAL A 74 8.30 2.74 15.06
C VAL A 74 6.87 3.23 14.96
N LEU A 75 6.61 4.04 13.93
CA LEU A 75 5.28 4.39 13.49
C LEU A 75 4.76 3.30 12.54
N ILE A 76 3.55 2.83 12.78
CA ILE A 76 2.86 1.88 11.90
C ILE A 76 1.64 2.56 11.31
N THR A 77 1.59 2.54 9.98
CA THR A 77 0.46 3.06 9.21
C THR A 77 -0.19 1.93 8.44
N LEU A 78 -1.45 1.64 8.74
CA LEU A 78 -2.30 0.75 7.94
C LEU A 78 -3.26 1.62 7.13
N ARG A 79 -3.08 1.64 5.81
CA ARG A 79 -3.86 2.46 4.88
C ARG A 79 -4.75 1.58 4.01
N THR A 80 -6.04 1.93 3.93
CA THR A 80 -6.98 1.39 2.94
C THR A 80 -7.49 2.52 2.08
N THR A 81 -7.34 2.40 0.77
CA THR A 81 -7.82 3.37 -0.20
C THR A 81 -8.92 2.76 -1.06
N ARG A 82 -9.99 3.51 -1.27
CA ARG A 82 -11.17 3.11 -2.03
C ARG A 82 -11.33 3.98 -3.26
N ASP A 83 -11.74 3.33 -4.34
CA ASP A 83 -12.16 3.98 -5.56
C ASP A 83 -13.55 4.63 -5.41
N ALA A 84 -13.76 5.78 -6.05
CA ALA A 84 -15.03 6.51 -6.05
C ALA A 84 -16.19 5.69 -6.63
N THR A 85 -15.92 4.82 -7.60
CA THR A 85 -16.97 4.19 -8.42
C THR A 85 -17.54 2.88 -7.84
N ARG A 86 -16.98 2.34 -6.75
CA ARG A 86 -17.26 0.96 -6.28
C ARG A 86 -17.37 0.76 -4.76
N SER A 87 -17.87 1.75 -4.01
CA SER A 87 -18.06 1.57 -2.56
C SER A 87 -19.36 0.82 -2.21
N SER A 88 -19.29 -0.51 -2.03
CA SER A 88 -20.34 -1.29 -1.32
C SER A 88 -19.86 -1.91 0.01
N TRP A 89 -18.66 -1.59 0.48
CA TRP A 89 -18.10 -2.17 1.71
C TRP A 89 -18.60 -1.46 2.98
N LYS A 90 -19.06 -2.25 3.97
CA LYS A 90 -19.33 -1.79 5.34
C LYS A 90 -18.20 -2.26 6.29
N PRO A 91 -17.72 -1.41 7.21
CA PRO A 91 -16.78 -1.82 8.24
C PRO A 91 -17.39 -2.86 9.19
N ALA A 92 -16.57 -3.82 9.61
CA ALA A 92 -16.93 -4.70 10.72
C ALA A 92 -17.06 -3.89 12.02
N PRO A 93 -18.07 -4.18 12.87
CA PRO A 93 -18.25 -3.46 14.12
C PRO A 93 -17.09 -3.71 15.09
N SER A 94 -16.77 -2.68 15.87
CA SER A 94 -15.75 -2.64 16.93
C SER A 94 -16.05 -3.57 18.09
#